data_AF-A0A9W4SY06-F1
#
_entry.id   AF-A0A9W4SY06-F1
#
_cell.length_a   1.000
_cell.length_b   1.000
_cell.length_c   1.000
_cell.angle_alpha   90.00
_cell.angle_beta   90.00
_cell.angle_gamma   90.00
#
_symmetry.space_group_name_H-M   'P 1'
#
loop_
_entity.id
_entity.type
_entity.pdbx_description
1 polymer ?
#
loop_
_entity_poly.entity_id
_entity_poly.type
_entity_poly.pdbx_seq_one_letter_code
_entity_poly.pdbx_strand_id
1 'polypeptide(L)'
;MGELHLEVSVERLRQENRLEIERKQQKVSYRESITKKLENVEAQYKKQSGGSGHFARIWINFEPNEGKGFEFVDKTSGQGMDKKKGEVEEVRKGLEEAMSFGLLLNYSLLDLKAILIKGQRHEVDTKPGDFKNAAILALRGDGMEERKKRIQELGVALLEPIMQVEIIVPRDYMGDVLADLGSRRAMIENTEEKEGAVYINGEIPLKEILSYSVTLRQLTKGRGEYSMHLIRYQKVPENVLEEILKEEKLRL
;
A
#
# COMPACT_ATOMS: atom_id res chain seq x y z
N MET A 1 -0.56 -22.84 16.54
CA MET A 1 -1.60 -21.98 17.15
C MET A 1 -2.42 -21.36 16.01
N GLY A 2 -3.76 -21.42 16.03
CA GLY A 2 -4.59 -20.99 14.90
C GLY A 2 -5.82 -20.20 15.35
N GLU A 3 -6.79 -20.01 14.46
CA GLU A 3 -8.01 -19.23 14.72
C GLU A 3 -8.73 -19.66 16.01
N LEU A 4 -8.91 -20.96 16.24
CA LEU A 4 -9.51 -21.51 17.46
C LEU A 4 -8.76 -21.13 18.76
N HIS A 5 -7.43 -20.95 18.69
CA HIS A 5 -6.65 -20.47 19.83
C HIS A 5 -6.94 -19.00 20.13
N LEU A 6 -7.11 -18.16 19.09
CA LEU A 6 -7.56 -16.79 19.25
C LEU A 6 -8.99 -16.75 19.79
N GLU A 7 -9.85 -17.67 19.34
CA GLU A 7 -11.24 -17.70 19.81
C GLU A 7 -11.33 -17.97 21.30
N VAL A 8 -10.65 -19.01 21.78
CA VAL A 8 -10.59 -19.37 23.20
C VAL A 8 -9.95 -18.25 24.03
N SER A 9 -8.91 -17.59 23.50
CA SER A 9 -8.26 -16.48 24.19
C SER A 9 -9.20 -15.28 24.34
N VAL A 10 -9.94 -14.93 23.28
CA VAL A 10 -10.95 -13.85 23.34
C VAL A 10 -12.10 -14.21 24.27
N GLU A 11 -12.56 -15.47 24.25
CA GLU A 11 -13.61 -15.96 25.15
C GLU A 11 -13.19 -15.82 26.62
N ARG A 12 -11.95 -16.22 26.96
CA ARG A 12 -11.38 -16.05 28.30
C ARG A 12 -11.34 -14.59 28.73
N LEU A 13 -10.86 -13.70 27.86
CA LEU A 13 -10.82 -12.26 28.13
C LEU A 13 -12.23 -11.66 28.35
N ARG A 14 -13.23 -12.08 27.57
CA ARG A 14 -14.62 -11.65 27.77
C ARG A 14 -15.15 -12.09 29.14
N GLN A 15 -14.89 -13.34 29.54
CA GLN A 15 -15.39 -13.91 30.80
C GLN A 15 -14.67 -13.38 32.03
N GLU A 16 -13.34 -13.28 31.98
CA GLU A 16 -12.50 -12.87 33.12
C GLU A 16 -12.55 -11.35 33.35
N ASN A 17 -12.56 -10.55 32.28
CA ASN A 17 -12.45 -9.09 32.38
C ASN A 17 -13.75 -8.35 32.09
N ARG A 18 -14.84 -9.06 31.75
CA ARG A 18 -16.16 -8.47 31.37
C ARG A 18 -16.05 -7.43 30.25
N LEU A 19 -15.14 -7.67 29.30
CA LEU A 19 -14.90 -6.77 28.18
C LEU A 19 -15.77 -7.18 26.98
N GLU A 20 -16.39 -6.20 26.32
CA GLU A 20 -16.95 -6.41 24.99
C GLU A 20 -15.81 -6.32 23.96
N ILE A 21 -15.54 -7.45 23.30
CA ILE A 21 -14.48 -7.56 22.30
C ILE A 21 -15.13 -7.89 20.95
N GLU A 22 -15.05 -6.96 19.99
CA GLU A 22 -15.45 -7.22 18.60
C GLU A 22 -14.27 -7.76 17.80
N ARG A 23 -14.49 -8.83 17.03
CA ARG A 23 -13.49 -9.36 16.10
C ARG A 23 -13.72 -8.74 14.72
N LYS A 24 -12.66 -8.21 14.13
CA LYS A 24 -12.66 -7.76 12.73
C LYS A 24 -11.79 -8.70 11.92
N GLN A 25 -12.22 -8.98 10.69
CA GLN A 25 -11.42 -9.77 9.76
C GLN A 25 -10.09 -9.08 9.50
N GLN A 26 -9.02 -9.87 9.42
CA GLN A 26 -7.69 -9.38 9.10
C GLN A 26 -7.72 -8.68 7.74
N LYS A 27 -7.22 -7.45 7.70
CA LYS A 27 -7.12 -6.68 6.45
C LYS A 27 -5.80 -6.99 5.75
N VAL A 28 -5.87 -7.17 4.43
CA VAL A 28 -4.68 -7.16 3.59
C VAL A 28 -4.15 -5.74 3.52
N SER A 29 -2.86 -5.56 3.81
CA SER A 29 -2.19 -4.28 3.61
C SER A 29 -1.85 -4.12 2.12
N TYR A 30 -2.82 -3.69 1.32
CA TYR A 30 -2.55 -3.23 -0.04
C TYR A 30 -1.62 -2.01 -0.01
N ARG A 31 -0.96 -1.77 -1.15
CA ARG A 31 -0.13 -0.59 -1.40
C ARG A 31 -0.58 0.04 -2.70
N GLU A 32 -0.19 1.29 -2.93
CA GLU A 32 -0.42 1.96 -4.20
C GLU A 32 0.92 2.28 -4.85
N SER A 33 0.98 2.35 -6.17
CA SER A 33 2.15 2.86 -6.89
C SER A 33 1.70 3.61 -8.14
N ILE A 34 2.55 4.47 -8.68
CA ILE A 34 2.28 5.18 -9.93
C ILE A 34 2.88 4.40 -11.10
N THR A 35 2.27 4.50 -12.27
CA THR A 35 2.77 3.81 -13.49
C THR A 35 3.21 4.78 -14.58
N LYS A 36 2.76 6.04 -14.53
CA LYS A 36 3.06 7.06 -15.53
C LYS A 36 3.92 8.15 -14.94
N LYS A 37 4.80 8.68 -15.80
CA LYS A 37 5.55 9.91 -15.50
C LYS A 37 4.64 11.12 -15.67
N LEU A 38 4.77 12.08 -14.77
CA LEU A 38 4.01 13.31 -14.80
C LEU A 38 4.93 14.50 -14.52
N GLU A 39 5.09 15.34 -15.53
CA GLU A 39 6.05 16.44 -15.53
C GLU A 39 5.36 17.79 -15.31
N ASN A 40 6.15 18.75 -14.81
CA ASN A 40 5.79 20.15 -14.61
C ASN A 40 4.52 20.35 -13.80
N VAL A 41 4.33 19.52 -12.77
CA VAL A 41 3.18 19.63 -11.89
C VAL A 41 3.35 20.88 -11.06
N GLU A 42 2.42 21.79 -11.26
CA GLU A 42 2.32 22.98 -10.46
C GLU A 42 1.32 22.79 -9.33
N ALA A 43 1.72 23.14 -8.11
CA ALA A 43 0.80 23.23 -6.98
C ALA A 43 1.03 24.51 -6.20
N GLN A 44 -0.06 25.17 -5.83
CA GLN A 44 -0.04 26.39 -5.05
C GLN A 44 -0.88 26.21 -3.78
N TYR A 45 -0.25 26.37 -2.64
CA TYR A 45 -0.94 26.54 -1.36
C TYR A 45 -1.12 28.04 -1.10
N LYS A 46 -2.37 28.51 -1.12
CA LYS A 46 -2.71 29.89 -0.75
C LYS A 46 -3.89 29.88 0.20
N LYS A 47 -3.70 30.37 1.43
CA LYS A 47 -4.78 30.53 2.41
C LYS A 47 -4.69 31.91 3.03
N GLN A 48 -5.81 32.61 3.10
CA GLN A 48 -5.88 33.92 3.73
C GLN A 48 -6.81 33.81 4.93
N SER A 49 -6.28 34.02 6.14
CA SER A 49 -7.07 34.00 7.38
C SER A 49 -6.76 35.26 8.19
N GLY A 50 -7.71 36.19 8.21
CA GLY A 50 -7.76 37.29 9.18
C GLY A 50 -6.53 38.22 9.26
N GLY A 51 -5.74 38.36 8.20
CA GLY A 51 -4.64 39.33 8.11
C GLY A 51 -3.23 38.75 7.95
N SER A 52 -3.04 37.45 8.19
CA SER A 52 -1.81 36.75 7.78
C SER A 52 -2.08 35.88 6.56
N GLY A 53 -1.26 36.03 5.52
CA GLY A 53 -1.26 35.14 4.37
C GLY A 53 -0.49 33.84 4.66
N HIS A 54 -0.87 32.80 3.92
CA HIS A 54 -0.10 31.59 3.67
C HIS A 54 0.13 31.51 2.17
N PHE A 55 1.36 31.29 1.75
CA PHE A 55 1.71 31.18 0.34
C PHE A 55 2.89 30.26 0.13
N ALA A 56 2.74 29.25 -0.72
CA ALA A 56 3.84 28.49 -1.31
C ALA A 56 3.40 27.95 -2.67
N ARG A 57 4.30 27.99 -3.66
CA ARG A 57 4.07 27.36 -4.96
C ARG A 57 5.27 26.52 -5.35
N ILE A 58 5.03 25.32 -5.86
CA ILE A 58 6.09 24.38 -6.25
C ILE A 58 5.83 23.81 -7.63
N TRP A 59 6.90 23.43 -8.30
CA TRP A 59 6.88 22.65 -9.53
C TRP A 59 7.70 21.38 -9.34
N ILE A 60 7.06 20.25 -9.58
CA ILE A 60 7.62 18.93 -9.30
C ILE A 60 7.29 17.96 -10.43
N ASN A 61 8.22 17.04 -10.70
CA ASN A 61 7.97 15.90 -11.57
C ASN A 61 7.84 14.64 -10.72
N PHE A 62 6.93 13.76 -11.14
CA PHE A 62 6.75 12.44 -10.54
C PHE A 62 7.09 11.37 -11.57
N GLU A 63 7.88 10.40 -11.16
CA GLU A 63 8.26 9.23 -11.96
C GLU A 63 8.09 7.95 -11.15
N PRO A 64 7.68 6.83 -11.77
CA PRO A 64 7.63 5.54 -11.09
C PRO A 64 9.05 5.07 -10.73
N ASN A 65 9.20 4.45 -9.57
CA ASN A 65 10.47 3.96 -9.02
C ASN A 65 10.35 2.53 -8.49
N GLU A 66 9.84 1.63 -9.33
CA GLU A 66 9.51 0.25 -8.99
C GLU A 66 10.66 -0.47 -8.24
N GLY A 67 10.37 -0.96 -7.04
CA GLY A 67 11.31 -1.74 -6.21
C GLY A 67 12.43 -0.94 -5.53
N LYS A 68 12.50 0.39 -5.73
CA LYS A 68 13.53 1.26 -5.13
C LYS A 68 12.98 2.17 -4.04
N GLY A 69 11.66 2.17 -3.82
CA GLY A 69 11.01 2.98 -2.79
C GLY A 69 10.96 4.47 -3.14
N PHE A 70 10.88 5.30 -2.10
CA PHE A 70 10.78 6.75 -2.24
C PHE A 70 12.15 7.38 -2.51
N GLU A 71 12.28 8.07 -3.65
CA GLU A 71 13.48 8.84 -3.99
C GLU A 71 13.10 10.31 -4.20
N PHE A 72 13.77 11.21 -3.48
CA PHE A 72 13.59 12.65 -3.64
C PHE A 72 14.84 13.30 -4.22
N VAL A 73 14.70 13.97 -5.36
CA VAL A 73 15.79 14.63 -6.08
C VAL A 73 15.52 16.12 -6.12
N ASP A 74 16.41 16.90 -5.50
CA ASP A 74 16.38 18.36 -5.56
C ASP A 74 17.15 18.86 -6.79
N LYS A 75 16.45 19.35 -7.81
CA LYS A 75 17.02 20.06 -8.96
C LYS A 75 16.88 21.57 -8.85
N THR A 76 16.46 22.09 -7.70
CA THR A 76 16.40 23.54 -7.49
C THR A 76 17.82 24.11 -7.46
N SER A 77 18.13 24.94 -8.45
CA SER A 77 19.42 25.64 -8.53
C SER A 77 19.49 26.85 -7.56
N GLY A 78 18.75 26.80 -6.45
CA GLY A 78 18.62 27.92 -5.49
C GLY A 78 17.67 29.04 -5.95
N GLN A 79 16.92 28.86 -7.04
CA GLN A 79 15.94 29.86 -7.48
C GLN A 79 14.62 29.67 -6.74
N GLY A 80 14.20 30.71 -6.00
CA GLY A 80 12.87 30.84 -5.41
C GLY A 80 12.61 30.02 -4.14
N MET A 81 13.59 29.25 -3.65
CA MET A 81 13.57 28.55 -2.36
C MET A 81 14.87 28.76 -1.59
N ASP A 82 14.77 28.93 -0.28
CA ASP A 82 15.91 29.10 0.62
C ASP A 82 16.28 27.76 1.28
N LYS A 83 17.34 27.11 0.76
CA LYS A 83 17.83 25.83 1.29
C LYS A 83 18.25 25.92 2.76
N LYS A 84 18.66 27.11 3.25
CA LYS A 84 19.06 27.30 4.65
C LYS A 84 17.87 27.28 5.62
N LYS A 85 16.66 27.54 5.13
CA LYS A 85 15.42 27.53 5.92
C LYS A 85 14.75 26.15 5.96
N GLY A 86 15.34 25.12 5.36
CA GLY A 86 14.80 23.77 5.37
C GLY A 86 13.56 23.59 4.49
N GLU A 87 13.25 24.52 3.59
CA GLU A 87 12.03 24.49 2.76
C GLU A 87 11.99 23.27 1.83
N VAL A 88 13.15 22.84 1.31
CA VAL A 88 13.28 21.61 0.50
C VAL A 88 12.94 20.36 1.32
N GLU A 89 13.34 20.35 2.59
CA GLU A 89 13.06 19.25 3.52
C GLU A 89 11.57 19.22 3.91
N GLU A 90 10.91 20.39 4.01
CA GLU A 90 9.46 20.46 4.19
C GLU A 90 8.69 19.86 3.02
N VAL A 91 9.12 20.12 1.77
CA VAL A 91 8.53 19.48 0.58
C VAL A 91 8.68 17.97 0.65
N ARG A 92 9.88 17.47 0.98
CA ARG A 92 10.13 16.03 1.13
C ARG A 92 9.18 15.40 2.15
N LYS A 93 9.06 15.99 3.34
CA LYS A 93 8.14 15.52 4.40
C LYS A 93 6.68 15.60 3.98
N GLY A 94 6.29 16.61 3.21
CA GLY A 94 4.93 16.74 2.69
C GLY A 94 4.58 15.64 1.70
N LEU A 95 5.53 15.26 0.84
CA LEU A 95 5.36 14.11 -0.05
C LEU A 95 5.28 12.80 0.73
N GLU A 96 6.14 12.56 1.72
CA GLU A 96 6.07 11.35 2.56
C GLU A 96 4.72 11.23 3.27
N GLU A 97 4.20 12.33 3.81
CA GLU A 97 2.88 12.36 4.42
C GLU A 97 1.78 12.06 3.40
N ALA A 98 1.80 12.73 2.24
CA ALA A 98 0.84 12.47 1.17
C ALA A 98 0.88 11.02 0.68
N MET A 99 2.07 10.43 0.59
CA MET A 99 2.27 9.03 0.25
C MET A 99 1.69 8.10 1.32
N SER A 100 1.84 8.43 2.60
CA SER A 100 1.27 7.62 3.69
C SER A 100 -0.26 7.50 3.61
N PHE A 101 -0.92 8.57 3.16
CA PHE A 101 -2.38 8.65 3.01
C PHE A 101 -2.90 8.10 1.69
N GLY A 102 -2.06 7.79 0.71
CA GLY A 102 -2.49 7.25 -0.59
C GLY A 102 -3.31 8.21 -1.46
N LEU A 103 -3.61 7.76 -2.68
CA LEU A 103 -4.38 8.48 -3.68
C LEU A 103 -5.69 7.77 -4.04
N LEU A 104 -5.74 6.44 -4.17
CA LEU A 104 -6.94 5.74 -4.64
C LEU A 104 -7.87 5.30 -3.50
N LEU A 105 -7.39 4.41 -2.64
CA LEU A 105 -8.13 3.79 -1.53
C LEU A 105 -7.55 4.17 -0.15
N ASN A 106 -6.66 5.15 -0.14
CA ASN A 106 -5.90 5.59 1.02
C ASN A 106 -4.91 4.54 1.57
N TYR A 107 -4.41 3.67 0.69
CA TYR A 107 -3.27 2.81 1.03
C TYR A 107 -1.97 3.53 0.74
N SER A 108 -0.93 3.23 1.53
CA SER A 108 0.34 3.95 1.37
C SER A 108 0.94 3.73 -0.03
N LEU A 109 1.33 4.83 -0.66
CA LEU A 109 2.02 4.85 -1.93
C LEU A 109 3.47 4.40 -1.74
N LEU A 110 3.94 3.50 -2.60
CA LEU A 110 5.32 3.05 -2.70
C LEU A 110 5.93 3.49 -4.04
N ASP A 111 7.24 3.33 -4.17
CA ASP A 111 7.94 3.40 -5.46
C ASP A 111 7.71 4.70 -6.23
N LEU A 112 7.86 5.83 -5.53
CA LEU A 112 7.73 7.16 -6.09
C LEU A 112 9.08 7.86 -6.16
N LYS A 113 9.44 8.34 -7.36
CA LYS A 113 10.54 9.30 -7.54
C LYS A 113 9.97 10.70 -7.75
N ALA A 114 10.37 11.62 -6.89
CA ALA A 114 9.93 13.01 -6.87
C ALA A 114 11.11 13.93 -7.20
N ILE A 115 11.00 14.72 -8.27
CA ILE A 115 12.05 15.64 -8.72
C ILE A 115 11.55 17.07 -8.56
N LEU A 116 12.05 17.78 -7.56
CA LEU A 116 11.71 19.18 -7.33
C LEU A 116 12.46 20.08 -8.32
N ILE A 117 11.73 20.82 -9.16
CA ILE A 117 12.31 21.68 -10.21
C ILE A 117 12.54 23.08 -9.67
N LYS A 118 11.48 23.70 -9.15
CA LYS A 118 11.50 25.08 -8.65
C LYS A 118 10.43 25.27 -7.58
N GLY A 119 10.64 26.23 -6.70
CA GLY A 119 9.62 26.72 -5.79
C GLY A 119 9.56 28.24 -5.81
N GLN A 120 8.47 28.78 -5.31
CA GLN A 120 8.25 30.21 -5.21
C GLN A 120 7.72 30.50 -3.81
N ARG A 121 8.45 31.35 -3.09
CA ARG A 121 8.08 31.94 -1.80
C ARG A 121 7.61 33.39 -1.98
N HIS A 122 6.87 33.86 -0.99
CA HIS A 122 6.61 35.27 -0.73
C HIS A 122 7.27 35.63 0.61
N GLU A 123 7.95 36.77 0.70
CA GLU A 123 8.74 37.09 1.91
C GLU A 123 7.87 37.28 3.17
N VAL A 124 6.65 37.78 2.99
CA VAL A 124 5.74 38.13 4.09
C VAL A 124 4.70 37.02 4.34
N ASP A 125 4.26 36.32 3.30
CA ASP A 125 3.14 35.38 3.38
C ASP A 125 3.57 33.91 3.44
N THR A 126 4.84 33.58 3.17
CA THR A 126 5.31 32.18 3.28
C THR A 126 5.72 31.89 4.72
N LYS A 127 5.02 30.94 5.34
CA LYS A 127 5.30 30.44 6.68
C LYS A 127 5.91 29.04 6.63
N PRO A 128 6.63 28.63 7.70
CA PRO A 128 7.06 27.24 7.85
C PRO A 128 5.86 26.28 7.74
N GLY A 129 5.99 25.25 6.92
CA GLY A 129 4.94 24.27 6.64
C GLY A 129 4.06 24.57 5.41
N ASP A 130 4.12 25.77 4.83
CA ASP A 130 3.34 26.07 3.61
C ASP A 130 3.85 25.26 2.41
N PHE A 131 5.17 25.07 2.30
CA PHE A 131 5.77 24.23 1.26
C PHE A 131 5.41 22.75 1.41
N LYS A 132 5.27 22.28 2.66
CA LYS A 132 4.78 20.94 2.97
C LYS A 132 3.36 20.75 2.45
N ASN A 133 2.46 21.70 2.70
CA ASN A 133 1.08 21.64 2.21
C ASN A 133 1.01 21.73 0.68
N ALA A 134 1.83 22.58 0.06
CA ALA A 134 1.94 22.65 -1.40
C ALA A 134 2.40 21.31 -2.00
N ALA A 135 3.31 20.59 -1.32
CA ALA A 135 3.75 19.26 -1.73
C ALA A 135 2.64 18.20 -1.63
N ILE A 136 1.84 18.25 -0.57
CA ILE A 136 0.67 17.37 -0.41
C ILE A 136 -0.33 17.63 -1.54
N LEU A 137 -0.63 18.90 -1.84
CA LEU A 137 -1.51 19.27 -2.95
C LEU A 137 -0.93 18.87 -4.31
N ALA A 138 0.38 18.98 -4.50
CA ALA A 138 1.03 18.53 -5.73
C ALA A 138 0.83 17.04 -5.96
N LEU A 139 0.90 16.20 -4.93
CA LEU A 139 0.71 14.76 -5.12
C LEU A 139 -0.77 14.36 -5.15
N ARG A 140 -1.63 14.94 -4.29
CA ARG A 140 -3.02 14.50 -4.10
C ARG A 140 -4.07 15.29 -4.88
N GLY A 141 -3.75 16.51 -5.34
CA GLY A 141 -4.73 17.46 -5.87
C GLY A 141 -5.55 18.15 -4.76
N ASP A 142 -6.12 19.31 -5.08
CA ASP A 142 -7.01 20.06 -4.19
C ASP A 142 -8.45 19.55 -4.31
N GLY A 143 -8.88 18.74 -3.33
CA GLY A 143 -10.21 18.15 -3.29
C GLY A 143 -10.40 16.90 -4.18
N MET A 144 -11.65 16.45 -4.31
CA MET A 144 -11.96 15.14 -4.89
C MET A 144 -11.77 15.08 -6.41
N GLU A 145 -12.09 16.15 -7.12
CA GLU A 145 -12.02 16.19 -8.60
C GLU A 145 -10.58 16.24 -9.09
N GLU A 146 -9.74 17.10 -8.50
CA GLU A 146 -8.31 17.13 -8.84
C GLU A 146 -7.61 15.83 -8.44
N ARG A 147 -8.00 15.23 -7.31
CA ARG A 147 -7.50 13.91 -6.91
C ARG A 147 -7.79 12.82 -7.94
N LYS A 148 -9.02 12.79 -8.50
CA LYS A 148 -9.36 11.85 -9.59
C LYS A 148 -8.52 12.09 -10.83
N LYS A 149 -8.37 13.36 -11.24
CA LYS A 149 -7.51 13.72 -12.38
C LYS A 149 -6.07 13.26 -12.15
N ARG A 150 -5.57 13.46 -10.93
CA ARG A 150 -4.22 13.08 -10.52
C ARG A 150 -3.97 11.58 -10.58
N ILE A 151 -4.93 10.80 -10.11
CA ILE A 151 -4.93 9.34 -10.20
C ILE A 151 -4.82 8.88 -11.66
N GLN A 152 -5.55 9.52 -12.57
CA GLN A 152 -5.54 9.18 -14.01
C GLN A 152 -4.24 9.57 -14.70
N GLU A 153 -3.71 10.76 -14.41
CA GLU A 153 -2.46 11.28 -14.97
C GLU A 153 -1.26 10.44 -14.52
N LEU A 154 -1.19 10.09 -13.23
CA LEU A 154 -0.12 9.25 -12.67
C LEU A 154 -0.32 7.75 -12.96
N GLY A 155 -1.52 7.35 -13.38
CA GLY A 155 -1.88 5.94 -13.56
C GLY A 155 -1.69 5.15 -12.29
N VAL A 156 -2.32 5.56 -11.19
CA VAL A 156 -2.17 4.89 -9.88
C VAL A 156 -2.69 3.45 -9.97
N ALA A 157 -1.84 2.50 -9.63
CA ALA A 157 -2.13 1.08 -9.57
C ALA A 157 -2.18 0.61 -8.11
N LEU A 158 -3.17 -0.23 -7.79
CA LEU A 158 -3.21 -0.95 -6.53
C LEU A 158 -2.25 -2.15 -6.61
N LEU A 159 -1.46 -2.35 -5.57
CA LEU A 159 -0.53 -3.44 -5.43
C LEU A 159 -0.99 -4.39 -4.31
N GLU A 160 -1.03 -5.68 -4.61
CA GLU A 160 -1.26 -6.74 -3.63
C GLU A 160 0.08 -7.37 -3.19
N PRO A 161 0.22 -7.74 -1.91
CA PRO A 161 1.38 -8.50 -1.44
C PRO A 161 1.30 -9.94 -1.94
N ILE A 162 2.36 -10.40 -2.59
CA ILE A 162 2.56 -11.78 -3.02
C ILE A 162 3.43 -12.49 -1.97
N MET A 163 2.91 -13.60 -1.49
CA MET A 163 3.56 -14.46 -0.50
C MET A 163 4.22 -15.63 -1.23
N GLN A 164 5.48 -15.90 -0.91
CA GLN A 164 6.06 -17.20 -1.21
C GLN A 164 5.59 -18.17 -0.15
N VAL A 165 5.06 -19.31 -0.60
CA VAL A 165 4.47 -20.34 0.24
C VAL A 165 5.20 -21.64 0.05
N GLU A 166 5.43 -22.31 1.18
CA GLU A 166 5.89 -23.69 1.23
C GLU A 166 4.83 -24.48 1.97
N ILE A 167 4.24 -25.46 1.29
CA ILE A 167 3.16 -26.29 1.83
C ILE A 167 3.63 -27.73 1.87
N ILE A 168 3.56 -28.35 3.05
CA ILE A 168 3.99 -29.72 3.30
C ILE A 168 2.76 -30.56 3.58
N VAL A 169 2.51 -31.56 2.73
CA VAL A 169 1.33 -32.43 2.85
C VAL A 169 1.68 -33.89 2.56
N PRO A 170 0.99 -34.86 3.17
CA PRO A 170 1.11 -36.26 2.74
C PRO A 170 0.69 -36.43 1.27
N ARG A 171 1.35 -37.36 0.56
CA ARG A 171 1.09 -37.62 -0.87
C ARG A 171 -0.38 -37.88 -1.20
N ASP A 172 -1.10 -38.53 -0.31
CA ASP A 172 -2.52 -38.88 -0.47
C ASP A 172 -3.44 -37.65 -0.65
N TYR A 173 -3.03 -36.48 -0.13
CA TYR A 173 -3.82 -35.24 -0.16
C TYR A 173 -3.29 -34.20 -1.16
N MET A 174 -2.21 -34.52 -1.88
CA MET A 174 -1.57 -33.58 -2.82
C MET A 174 -2.56 -33.07 -3.88
N GLY A 175 -3.39 -33.95 -4.44
CA GLY A 175 -4.34 -33.59 -5.50
C GLY A 175 -5.35 -32.54 -5.06
N ASP A 176 -5.97 -32.74 -3.89
CA ASP A 176 -6.96 -31.82 -3.34
C ASP A 176 -6.36 -30.46 -3.00
N VAL A 177 -5.13 -30.46 -2.48
CA VAL A 177 -4.39 -29.25 -2.13
C VAL A 177 -4.00 -28.45 -3.37
N LEU A 178 -3.52 -29.10 -4.43
CA LEU A 178 -3.20 -28.45 -5.70
C LEU A 178 -4.45 -27.86 -6.38
N ALA A 179 -5.59 -28.55 -6.30
CA ALA A 179 -6.86 -28.04 -6.83
C ALA A 179 -7.32 -26.76 -6.11
N ASP A 180 -7.27 -26.74 -4.78
CA ASP A 180 -7.64 -25.55 -4.00
C ASP A 180 -6.65 -24.39 -4.27
N LEU A 181 -5.33 -24.64 -4.34
CA LEU A 181 -4.34 -23.62 -4.67
C LEU A 181 -4.56 -23.03 -6.07
N GLY A 182 -4.90 -23.86 -7.06
CA GLY A 182 -5.23 -23.39 -8.41
C GLY A 182 -6.45 -22.46 -8.44
N SER A 183 -7.45 -22.72 -7.59
CA SER A 183 -8.62 -21.83 -7.44
C SER A 183 -8.27 -20.47 -6.81
N ARG A 184 -7.18 -20.40 -6.05
CA ARG A 184 -6.71 -19.23 -5.29
C ARG A 184 -5.64 -18.40 -6.01
N ARG A 185 -5.56 -18.49 -7.34
CA ARG A 185 -4.55 -17.79 -8.15
C ARG A 185 -3.10 -18.09 -7.72
N ALA A 186 -2.85 -19.26 -7.13
CA ALA A 186 -1.49 -19.65 -6.78
C ALA A 186 -0.71 -20.02 -8.05
N MET A 187 0.54 -19.57 -8.12
CA MET A 187 1.49 -19.98 -9.14
C MET A 187 2.46 -20.98 -8.51
N ILE A 188 2.33 -22.25 -8.89
CA ILE A 188 3.21 -23.31 -8.38
C ILE A 188 4.54 -23.25 -9.12
N GLU A 189 5.63 -23.14 -8.39
CA GLU A 189 6.99 -23.12 -8.94
C GLU A 189 7.54 -24.53 -9.05
N ASN A 190 7.45 -25.31 -7.97
CA ASN A 190 7.93 -26.68 -7.94
C ASN A 190 7.15 -27.53 -6.93
N THR A 191 7.28 -28.84 -7.13
CA THR A 191 6.77 -29.86 -6.21
C THR A 191 7.88 -30.89 -5.97
N GLU A 192 8.27 -31.08 -4.72
CA GLU A 192 9.28 -32.08 -4.33
C GLU A 192 8.66 -33.15 -3.44
N GLU A 193 8.98 -34.42 -3.69
CA GLU A 193 8.55 -35.53 -2.82
C GLU A 193 9.75 -36.01 -1.99
N LYS A 194 9.62 -35.98 -0.66
CA LYS A 194 10.65 -36.46 0.28
C LYS A 194 9.99 -37.23 1.42
N GLU A 195 10.49 -38.43 1.68
CA GLU A 195 10.10 -39.26 2.85
C GLU A 195 8.56 -39.47 2.99
N GLY A 196 7.83 -39.55 1.87
CA GLY A 196 6.37 -39.74 1.86
C GLY A 196 5.55 -38.45 2.07
N ALA A 197 6.21 -37.30 2.21
CA ALA A 197 5.61 -35.97 2.19
C ALA A 197 5.91 -35.27 0.85
N VAL A 198 4.99 -34.39 0.46
CA VAL A 198 5.09 -33.55 -0.72
C VAL A 198 5.23 -32.10 -0.27
N TYR A 199 6.27 -31.45 -0.78
CA TYR A 199 6.58 -30.04 -0.60
C TYR A 199 6.13 -29.31 -1.86
N ILE A 200 5.19 -28.39 -1.70
CA ILE A 200 4.65 -27.57 -2.78
C ILE A 200 5.15 -26.15 -2.55
N ASN A 201 6.01 -25.66 -3.44
CA ASN A 201 6.51 -24.30 -3.40
C ASN A 201 5.84 -23.47 -4.48
N GLY A 202 5.46 -22.25 -4.13
CA GLY A 202 4.88 -21.34 -5.09
C GLY A 202 4.65 -19.96 -4.52
N GLU A 203 3.93 -19.17 -5.31
CA GLU A 203 3.53 -17.82 -4.96
C GLU A 203 2.02 -17.71 -4.93
N ILE A 204 1.49 -16.96 -3.95
CA ILE A 204 0.06 -16.73 -3.83
C ILE A 204 -0.21 -15.33 -3.27
N PRO A 205 -1.23 -14.62 -3.77
CA PRO A 205 -1.63 -13.35 -3.17
C PRO A 205 -2.12 -13.53 -1.75
N LEU A 206 -1.69 -12.66 -0.82
CA LEU A 206 -2.03 -12.78 0.61
C LEU A 206 -3.55 -12.80 0.84
N LYS A 207 -4.34 -12.08 0.03
CA LYS A 207 -5.81 -12.03 0.11
C LYS A 207 -6.43 -13.44 0.09
N GLU A 208 -5.85 -14.33 -0.71
CA GLU A 208 -6.41 -15.65 -0.98
C GLU A 208 -6.04 -16.68 0.10
N ILE A 209 -5.00 -16.40 0.91
CA ILE A 209 -4.44 -17.35 1.89
C ILE A 209 -4.69 -16.96 3.36
N LEU A 210 -5.34 -15.83 3.65
CA LEU A 210 -5.60 -15.34 5.01
C LEU A 210 -6.21 -16.40 5.96
N SER A 211 -7.13 -17.22 5.45
CA SER A 211 -7.81 -18.29 6.22
C SER A 211 -7.38 -19.70 5.82
N TYR A 212 -6.27 -19.84 5.10
CA TYR A 212 -5.87 -21.12 4.52
C TYR A 212 -5.54 -22.20 5.56
N SER A 213 -5.13 -21.80 6.78
CA SER A 213 -4.84 -22.75 7.86
C SER A 213 -6.02 -23.67 8.19
N VAL A 214 -7.26 -23.18 8.07
CA VAL A 214 -8.48 -23.96 8.33
C VAL A 214 -8.75 -24.89 7.15
N THR A 215 -8.72 -24.36 5.93
CA THR A 215 -8.94 -25.12 4.69
C THR A 215 -7.91 -26.24 4.52
N LEU A 216 -6.61 -25.93 4.67
CA LEU A 216 -5.54 -26.92 4.56
C LEU A 216 -5.74 -28.07 5.55
N ARG A 217 -6.12 -27.78 6.80
CA ARG A 217 -6.41 -28.83 7.79
C ARG A 217 -7.61 -29.68 7.40
N GLN A 218 -8.66 -29.11 6.84
CA GLN A 218 -9.82 -29.87 6.38
C GLN A 218 -9.44 -30.82 5.23
N LEU A 219 -8.69 -30.32 4.24
CA LEU A 219 -8.24 -31.12 3.09
C LEU A 219 -7.30 -32.25 3.50
N THR A 220 -6.39 -31.98 4.44
CA THR A 220 -5.31 -32.91 4.82
C THR A 220 -5.60 -33.71 6.08
N LYS A 221 -6.83 -33.64 6.61
CA LYS A 221 -7.21 -34.21 7.92
C LYS A 221 -6.25 -33.80 9.05
N GLY A 222 -5.77 -32.56 9.00
CA GLY A 222 -4.88 -31.96 9.99
C GLY A 222 -3.40 -32.31 9.85
N ARG A 223 -2.99 -32.97 8.76
CA ARG A 223 -1.59 -33.39 8.53
C ARG A 223 -0.78 -32.45 7.65
N GLY A 224 -1.41 -31.39 7.12
CA GLY A 224 -0.75 -30.37 6.32
C GLY A 224 -0.20 -29.24 7.15
N GLU A 225 0.99 -28.79 6.79
CA GLU A 225 1.63 -27.59 7.33
C GLU A 225 1.94 -26.62 6.20
N TYR A 226 1.99 -25.33 6.52
CA TYR A 226 2.45 -24.33 5.55
C TYR A 226 3.22 -23.22 6.23
N SER A 227 4.18 -22.67 5.50
CA SER A 227 4.91 -21.47 5.86
C SER A 227 4.74 -20.43 4.75
N MET A 228 4.79 -19.14 5.11
CA MET A 228 4.69 -18.08 4.11
C MET A 228 5.51 -16.86 4.49
N HIS A 229 6.14 -16.23 3.50
CA HIS A 229 6.92 -15.00 3.67
C HIS A 229 6.64 -14.03 2.51
N LEU A 230 6.63 -12.73 2.79
CA LEU A 230 6.41 -11.69 1.78
C LEU A 230 7.62 -11.63 0.86
N ILE A 231 7.39 -11.73 -0.46
CA ILE A 231 8.48 -11.62 -1.45
C ILE A 231 8.43 -10.32 -2.24
N ARG A 232 7.24 -9.89 -2.66
CA ARG A 232 7.06 -8.69 -3.49
C ARG A 232 5.64 -8.17 -3.43
N TYR A 233 5.47 -6.97 -3.99
CA TYR A 233 4.18 -6.40 -4.33
C TYR A 233 3.97 -6.50 -5.83
N GLN A 234 2.76 -6.88 -6.26
CA GLN A 234 2.40 -7.01 -7.67
C GLN A 234 1.13 -6.20 -7.94
N LYS A 235 1.02 -5.66 -9.16
CA LYS A 235 -0.20 -4.99 -9.61
C LYS A 235 -1.40 -5.93 -9.54
N VAL A 236 -2.46 -5.48 -8.88
CA VAL A 236 -3.74 -6.21 -8.80
C VAL A 236 -4.35 -6.32 -10.20
N PRO A 237 -4.76 -7.52 -10.64
CA PRO A 237 -5.51 -7.71 -11.87
C PRO A 237 -6.80 -6.88 -11.92
N GLU A 238 -7.21 -6.41 -13.10
CA GLU A 238 -8.36 -5.49 -13.24
C GLU A 238 -9.67 -6.07 -12.71
N ASN A 239 -9.92 -7.36 -12.89
CA ASN A 239 -11.09 -8.06 -12.37
C ASN A 239 -11.18 -8.02 -10.84
N VAL A 240 -10.05 -8.23 -10.15
CA VAL A 240 -9.98 -8.19 -8.67
C VAL A 240 -10.03 -6.74 -8.17
N LEU A 241 -9.46 -5.81 -8.92
CA LEU A 241 -9.49 -4.38 -8.58
C LEU A 241 -10.92 -3.83 -8.52
N GLU A 242 -11.76 -4.18 -9.50
CA GLU A 242 -13.16 -3.75 -9.50
C GLU A 242 -13.94 -4.27 -8.29
N GLU A 243 -13.70 -5.50 -7.88
CA GLU A 243 -14.31 -6.09 -6.68
C GLU A 243 -13.89 -5.35 -5.42
N ILE A 244 -12.58 -5.08 -5.25
CA ILE A 244 -12.06 -4.34 -4.10
C ILE A 244 -12.64 -2.92 -4.06
N LEU A 245 -12.72 -2.25 -5.20
CA LEU A 245 -13.31 -0.91 -5.30
C LEU A 245 -14.80 -0.90 -4.93
N LYS A 246 -15.55 -1.96 -5.27
CA LYS A 246 -16.97 -2.11 -4.88
C LYS A 246 -17.10 -2.38 -3.38
N GLU A 247 -16.32 -3.30 -2.83
CA GLU A 247 -16.34 -3.61 -1.39
C GLU A 247 -16.02 -2.38 -0.54
N GLU A 248 -15.03 -1.59 -0.92
CA GLU A 248 -14.63 -0.42 -0.14
C GLU A 248 -15.63 0.74 -0.28
N LYS A 249 -16.28 0.89 -1.44
CA LYS A 249 -17.39 1.84 -1.62
C LYS A 249 -18.64 1.48 -0.83
N LEU A 250 -18.91 0.18 -0.63
CA LEU A 250 -20.06 -0.28 0.16
C LEU A 250 -19.85 -0.08 1.67
N ARG A 251 -18.61 0.16 2.09
CA ARG A 251 -18.20 0.34 3.50
C ARG A 251 -18.10 1.79 3.94
N LEU A 252 -18.15 2.75 3.01
CA LEU A 252 -18.17 4.20 3.25
C LEU A 252 -19.62 4.72 3.27
#